data_AF-A0A399NSB5-F1
#
_entry.id   AF-A0A399NSB5-F1
#
_cell.length_a   1.000
_cell.length_b   1.000
_cell.length_c   1.000
_cell.angle_alpha   90.00
_cell.angle_beta   90.00
_cell.angle_gamma   90.00
#
_symmetry.space_group_name_H-M   'P 1'
#
loop_
_entity.id
_entity.type
_entity.pdbx_description
1 polymer ?
#
loop_
_entity_poly.entity_id
_entity_poly.type
_entity_poly.pdbx_seq_one_letter_code
_entity_poly.pdbx_strand_id
1 'polypeptide(L)'
;ILDGLATTDARVLATIGPCVNPAAFPGATPRRRLEDYVPQGAVLERVDVVITHGGSGTVAGALAAGVPLVVLPMGADQRLNGERIAQLGVGRMLDAATATPEEIAAAASEVRGEPRFADPAGRVRQG
;
A
#
# COMPACT_ATOMS: atom_id res chain seq x y z
N ILE A 1 -9.18 5.14 3.12
CA ILE A 1 -7.72 4.86 3.31
C ILE A 1 -7.12 5.71 4.43
N LEU A 2 -6.99 7.05 4.26
CA LEU A 2 -6.31 7.90 5.24
C LEU A 2 -6.95 7.89 6.64
N ASP A 3 -8.28 7.85 6.71
CA ASP A 3 -9.03 7.74 7.97
C ASP A 3 -8.79 6.41 8.69
N GLY A 4 -8.50 5.34 7.94
CA GLY A 4 -8.19 4.03 8.52
C GLY A 4 -6.83 4.06 9.20
N LEU A 5 -5.82 4.56 8.50
CA LEU A 5 -4.47 4.71 9.05
C LEU A 5 -4.41 5.73 10.17
N ALA A 6 -5.42 6.59 10.28
CA ALA A 6 -5.50 7.61 11.33
C ALA A 6 -5.57 7.05 12.74
N THR A 7 -6.10 5.84 12.89
CA THR A 7 -6.28 5.14 14.16
C THR A 7 -5.05 4.35 14.59
N THR A 8 -3.99 4.35 13.76
CA THR A 8 -2.74 3.63 14.00
C THR A 8 -1.59 4.58 14.36
N ASP A 9 -0.52 4.05 14.97
CA ASP A 9 0.71 4.82 15.22
C ASP A 9 1.60 5.02 13.96
N ALA A 10 1.14 4.56 12.80
CA ALA A 10 1.89 4.60 11.56
C ALA A 10 2.17 6.03 11.07
N ARG A 11 3.33 6.19 10.43
CA ARG A 11 3.62 7.37 9.61
C ARG A 11 3.17 7.08 8.18
N VAL A 12 2.32 7.93 7.63
CA VAL A 12 1.72 7.78 6.32
C VAL A 12 2.30 8.83 5.38
N LEU A 13 2.83 8.37 4.25
CA LEU A 13 3.13 9.19 3.09
C LEU A 13 2.15 8.78 1.99
N ALA A 14 1.32 9.72 1.53
CA ALA A 14 0.42 9.47 0.42
C ALA A 14 0.74 10.42 -0.75
N THR A 15 0.89 9.83 -1.94
CA THR A 15 1.00 10.58 -3.19
C THR A 15 -0.39 10.76 -3.77
N ILE A 16 -0.85 12.00 -3.88
CA ILE A 16 -2.22 12.31 -4.36
C ILE A 16 -2.26 12.76 -5.83
N GLY A 17 -1.09 12.96 -6.44
CA GLY A 17 -0.97 13.44 -7.82
C GLY A 17 -1.36 14.92 -7.96
N PRO A 18 -1.13 15.52 -9.14
CA PRO A 18 -1.25 16.98 -9.32
C PRO A 18 -2.70 17.48 -9.37
N CYS A 19 -3.68 16.58 -9.53
CA CYS A 19 -5.08 16.94 -9.76
C CYS A 19 -5.91 16.97 -8.48
N VAL A 20 -5.33 16.58 -7.34
CA VAL A 20 -6.05 16.50 -6.06
C VAL A 20 -5.50 17.59 -5.14
N ASN A 21 -6.39 18.44 -4.63
CA ASN A 21 -6.00 19.48 -3.68
C ASN A 21 -5.66 18.85 -2.32
N PRO A 22 -4.42 18.99 -1.79
CA PRO A 22 -4.06 18.49 -0.46
C PRO A 22 -4.96 19.01 0.66
N ALA A 23 -5.47 20.24 0.52
CA ALA A 23 -6.38 20.86 1.49
C ALA A 23 -7.74 20.18 1.57
N ALA A 24 -8.10 19.33 0.60
CA ALA A 24 -9.30 18.50 0.65
C ALA A 24 -9.21 17.36 1.69
N PHE A 25 -8.02 17.14 2.27
CA PHE A 25 -7.79 16.14 3.32
C PHE A 25 -7.41 16.84 4.64
N PRO A 26 -8.38 17.37 5.39
CA PRO A 26 -8.12 17.91 6.73
C PRO A 26 -7.58 16.78 7.62
N GLY A 27 -6.40 16.97 8.22
CA GLY A 27 -5.73 15.94 9.04
C GLY A 27 -4.26 15.69 8.71
N ALA A 28 -3.61 16.54 7.92
CA ALA A 28 -2.16 16.58 7.81
C ALA A 28 -1.56 16.83 9.21
N THR A 29 -0.94 15.80 9.76
CA THR A 29 -0.17 15.85 11.00
C THR A 29 1.28 15.59 10.64
N PRO A 30 2.26 15.81 11.53
CA PRO A 30 3.65 15.39 11.27
C PRO A 30 3.80 13.90 10.90
N ARG A 31 2.78 13.08 11.20
CA ARG A 31 2.70 11.66 10.85
C ARG A 31 1.97 11.38 9.54
N ARG A 32 1.32 12.36 8.92
CA ARG A 32 0.55 12.19 7.68
C ARG A 32 0.97 13.26 6.69
N ARG A 33 1.84 12.86 5.78
CA ARG A 33 2.41 13.73 4.75
C ARG A 33 1.72 13.44 3.42
N LEU A 34 1.16 14.48 2.82
CA LEU A 34 0.54 14.43 1.50
C LEU A 34 1.48 15.13 0.53
N GLU A 35 1.82 14.46 -0.56
CA GLU A 35 2.75 14.98 -1.56
C GLU A 35 2.15 14.80 -2.95
N ASP A 36 2.41 15.75 -3.83
CA ASP A 36 1.97 15.63 -5.23
C ASP A 36 2.82 14.58 -5.96
N TYR A 37 4.10 14.50 -5.61
CA TYR A 37 5.06 13.56 -6.16
C TYR A 37 6.20 13.27 -5.17
N VAL A 38 6.64 12.01 -5.15
CA VAL A 38 7.89 11.60 -4.49
C VAL A 38 8.64 10.59 -5.38
N PRO A 39 9.98 10.58 -5.36
CA PRO A 39 10.75 9.53 -6.02
C PRO A 39 10.49 8.18 -5.34
N GLN A 40 9.71 7.33 -6.01
CA GLN A 40 9.19 6.09 -5.42
C GLN A 40 10.29 5.15 -4.91
N GLY A 41 11.40 4.99 -5.65
CA GLY A 41 12.53 4.15 -5.22
C GLY A 41 13.12 4.58 -3.88
N ALA A 42 13.32 5.89 -3.67
CA ALA A 42 13.87 6.43 -2.42
C ALA A 42 12.92 6.26 -1.22
N VAL A 43 11.63 6.12 -1.47
CA VAL A 43 10.61 5.88 -0.44
C VAL A 43 10.51 4.39 -0.11
N LEU A 44 10.56 3.54 -1.13
CA LEU A 44 10.39 2.08 -0.98
C LEU A 44 11.44 1.46 -0.03
N GLU A 45 12.65 2.01 0.03
CA GLU A 45 13.70 1.58 0.97
C GLU A 45 13.41 1.90 2.45
N ARG A 46 12.34 2.67 2.74
CA ARG A 46 12.06 3.24 4.07
C ARG A 46 10.65 2.95 4.57
N VAL A 47 9.87 2.14 3.86
CA VAL A 47 8.48 1.84 4.21
C VAL A 47 8.31 0.37 4.59
N ASP A 48 7.47 0.14 5.59
CA ASP A 48 7.16 -1.21 6.05
C ASP A 48 6.05 -1.87 5.20
N VAL A 49 5.19 -1.07 4.58
CA VAL A 49 4.00 -1.52 3.82
C VAL A 49 3.69 -0.52 2.70
N VAL A 50 3.25 -1.03 1.55
CA VAL A 50 2.71 -0.22 0.45
C VAL A 50 1.21 -0.46 0.30
N ILE A 51 0.41 0.62 0.39
CA ILE A 51 -1.01 0.59 0.01
C ILE A 51 -1.14 1.20 -1.38
N THR A 52 -1.69 0.45 -2.34
CA THR A 52 -1.73 0.84 -3.75
C THR A 52 -2.99 0.36 -4.42
N HIS A 53 -3.34 0.97 -5.56
CA HIS A 53 -4.38 0.44 -6.43
C HIS A 53 -3.92 -0.82 -7.17
N GLY A 54 -2.61 -1.14 -7.20
CA GLY A 54 -2.10 -2.36 -7.85
C GLY A 54 -1.54 -2.12 -9.25
N GLY A 55 -1.18 -0.88 -9.59
CA GLY A 55 -0.49 -0.56 -10.84
C GLY A 55 0.86 -1.28 -10.91
N SER A 56 1.15 -1.87 -12.07
CA SER A 56 2.28 -2.79 -12.28
C SER A 56 3.65 -2.22 -11.88
N GLY A 57 3.89 -0.91 -12.10
CA GLY A 57 5.14 -0.26 -11.68
C GLY A 57 5.32 -0.23 -10.15
N THR A 58 4.26 0.05 -9.40
CA THR A 58 4.30 0.07 -7.93
C THR A 58 4.42 -1.32 -7.35
N VAL A 59 3.71 -2.29 -7.93
CA VAL A 59 3.80 -3.69 -7.54
C VAL A 59 5.24 -4.20 -7.74
N ALA A 60 5.81 -3.99 -8.92
CA ALA A 60 7.18 -4.43 -9.21
C ALA A 60 8.20 -3.76 -8.29
N GLY A 61 8.09 -2.45 -8.06
CA GLY A 61 8.99 -1.72 -7.17
C GLY A 61 8.92 -2.23 -5.72
N ALA A 62 7.72 -2.41 -5.17
CA ALA A 62 7.54 -2.89 -3.81
C ALA A 62 8.08 -4.32 -3.61
N LEU A 63 7.78 -5.23 -4.55
CA LEU A 63 8.29 -6.59 -4.50
C LEU A 63 9.82 -6.65 -4.62
N ALA A 64 10.42 -5.81 -5.47
CA ALA A 64 11.87 -5.71 -5.60
C ALA A 64 12.54 -5.19 -4.31
N ALA A 65 11.87 -4.28 -3.61
CA ALA A 65 12.32 -3.77 -2.31
C ALA A 65 12.00 -4.71 -1.13
N GLY A 66 11.30 -5.83 -1.37
CA GLY A 66 10.89 -6.75 -0.30
C GLY A 66 9.80 -6.19 0.62
N VAL A 67 9.00 -5.24 0.13
CA VAL A 67 7.94 -4.59 0.90
C VAL A 67 6.58 -5.22 0.59
N PRO A 68 5.82 -5.67 1.60
CA PRO A 68 4.51 -6.25 1.40
C PRO A 68 3.45 -5.21 1.01
N LEU A 69 2.37 -5.69 0.39
CA LEU A 69 1.37 -4.85 -0.28
C LEU A 69 -0.04 -5.01 0.30
N VAL A 70 -0.79 -3.90 0.34
CA VAL A 70 -2.27 -3.91 0.41
C VAL A 70 -2.80 -3.29 -0.87
N VAL A 71 -3.56 -4.06 -1.65
CA VAL A 71 -4.03 -3.68 -2.98
C VAL A 71 -5.52 -3.38 -2.95
N LEU A 72 -5.93 -2.22 -3.44
CA LEU A 72 -7.32 -1.82 -3.63
C LEU A 72 -7.58 -1.51 -5.12
N PRO A 73 -7.89 -2.52 -5.95
CA PRO A 73 -8.03 -2.33 -7.40
C PRO A 73 -9.11 -1.32 -7.78
N MET A 74 -8.79 -0.41 -8.70
CA MET A 74 -9.69 0.61 -9.23
C MET A 74 -10.02 0.42 -10.73
N GLY A 75 -9.30 -0.47 -11.44
CA GLY A 75 -9.58 -0.80 -12.84
C GLY A 75 -8.41 -1.48 -13.57
N ALA A 76 -8.50 -1.60 -14.90
CA ALA A 76 -7.44 -2.16 -15.76
C ALA A 76 -6.96 -3.57 -15.31
N ASP A 77 -5.64 -3.78 -15.27
CA ASP A 77 -4.96 -5.02 -14.87
C ASP A 77 -4.80 -5.18 -13.34
N GLN A 78 -5.21 -4.18 -12.58
CA GLN A 78 -4.92 -4.05 -11.15
C GLN A 78 -5.51 -5.18 -10.31
N ARG A 79 -6.69 -5.69 -10.71
CA ARG A 79 -7.33 -6.82 -10.04
C ARG A 79 -6.50 -8.09 -10.19
N LEU A 80 -5.97 -8.36 -11.38
CA LEU A 80 -5.12 -9.53 -11.63
C LEU A 80 -3.83 -9.44 -10.80
N ASN A 81 -3.24 -8.25 -10.71
CA ASN A 81 -2.08 -8.01 -9.85
C ASN A 81 -2.41 -8.26 -8.37
N GLY A 82 -3.53 -7.74 -7.88
CA GLY A 82 -4.00 -7.95 -6.51
C GLY A 82 -4.26 -9.41 -6.18
N GLU A 83 -4.91 -10.15 -7.07
CA GLU A 83 -5.13 -11.59 -6.94
C GLU A 83 -3.80 -12.36 -6.86
N ARG A 84 -2.83 -12.05 -7.73
CA ARG A 84 -1.53 -12.72 -7.72
C ARG A 84 -0.74 -12.40 -6.44
N ILE A 85 -0.79 -11.17 -5.97
CA ILE A 85 -0.18 -10.74 -4.69
C ILE A 85 -0.75 -11.55 -3.51
N ALA A 86 -2.07 -11.70 -3.46
CA ALA A 86 -2.74 -12.47 -2.42
C ALA A 86 -2.40 -13.97 -2.52
N GLN A 87 -2.38 -14.54 -3.72
CA GLN A 87 -2.04 -15.95 -3.96
C GLN A 87 -0.60 -16.30 -3.56
N LEU A 88 0.36 -15.42 -3.86
CA LEU A 88 1.77 -15.61 -3.50
C LEU A 88 2.03 -15.38 -1.99
N GLY A 89 1.05 -14.83 -1.26
CA GLY A 89 1.20 -14.50 0.15
C GLY A 89 2.17 -13.35 0.38
N VAL A 90 2.23 -12.40 -0.55
CA VAL A 90 3.10 -11.21 -0.48
C VAL A 90 2.32 -9.93 -0.18
N GLY A 91 1.03 -10.08 0.12
CA GLY A 91 0.15 -8.98 0.49
C GLY A 91 -1.31 -9.39 0.58
N ARG A 92 -2.19 -8.39 0.71
CA ARG A 92 -3.64 -8.53 0.74
C ARG A 92 -4.28 -7.75 -0.40
N MET A 93 -5.42 -8.25 -0.89
CA MET A 93 -6.30 -7.52 -1.78
C MET A 93 -7.60 -7.22 -1.04
N LEU A 94 -8.00 -5.95 -1.02
CA LEU A 94 -9.29 -5.50 -0.53
C LEU A 94 -10.11 -4.97 -1.71
N ASP A 95 -11.44 -4.98 -1.56
CA ASP A 95 -12.33 -4.38 -2.56
C ASP A 95 -12.39 -2.86 -2.35
N ALA A 96 -11.93 -2.09 -3.33
CA ALA A 96 -11.90 -0.63 -3.25
C ALA A 96 -13.28 0.02 -3.08
N ALA A 97 -14.36 -0.66 -3.51
CA ALA A 97 -15.72 -0.14 -3.42
C ALA A 97 -16.34 -0.30 -2.03
N THR A 98 -15.87 -1.27 -1.25
CA THR A 98 -16.50 -1.65 0.03
C THR A 98 -15.55 -1.58 1.23
N ALA A 99 -14.24 -1.52 1.00
CA ALA A 99 -13.23 -1.52 2.07
C ALA A 99 -13.43 -0.36 3.05
N THR A 100 -13.59 -0.71 4.33
CA THR A 100 -13.72 0.26 5.40
C THR A 100 -12.36 0.78 5.88
N PRO A 101 -12.31 1.96 6.54
CA PRO A 101 -11.12 2.42 7.23
C PRO A 101 -10.48 1.37 8.15
N GLU A 102 -11.29 0.63 8.91
CA GLU A 102 -10.87 -0.40 9.86
C GLU A 102 -10.26 -1.61 9.15
N GLU A 103 -10.86 -2.05 8.04
CA GLU A 103 -10.34 -3.16 7.23
C GLU A 103 -8.98 -2.82 6.62
N ILE A 104 -8.81 -1.57 6.16
CA ILE A 104 -7.53 -1.08 5.62
C ILE A 104 -6.46 -1.06 6.71
N ALA A 105 -6.79 -0.55 7.91
CA ALA A 105 -5.87 -0.53 9.04
C ALA A 105 -5.49 -1.94 9.52
N ALA A 106 -6.45 -2.85 9.56
CA ALA A 106 -6.24 -4.25 9.91
C ALA A 106 -5.32 -4.95 8.90
N ALA A 107 -5.60 -4.81 7.60
CA ALA A 107 -4.76 -5.38 6.54
C ALA A 107 -3.33 -4.82 6.58
N ALA A 108 -3.17 -3.50 6.76
CA ALA A 108 -1.85 -2.88 6.87
C ALA A 108 -1.07 -3.40 8.10
N SER A 109 -1.74 -3.57 9.24
CA SER A 109 -1.14 -4.09 10.47
C SER A 109 -0.75 -5.57 10.31
N GLU A 110 -1.61 -6.36 9.67
CA GLU A 110 -1.40 -7.76 9.37
C GLU A 110 -0.16 -7.96 8.50
N VAL A 111 -0.11 -7.30 7.34
CA VAL A 111 1.01 -7.48 6.39
C VAL A 111 2.34 -6.97 6.93
N ARG A 112 2.30 -6.00 7.86
CA ARG A 112 3.49 -5.51 8.56
C ARG A 112 3.98 -6.46 9.66
N GLY A 113 3.05 -7.07 10.39
CA GLY A 113 3.34 -7.76 11.65
C GLY A 113 3.53 -9.27 11.54
N GLU A 114 2.95 -9.89 10.51
CA GLU A 114 2.96 -11.35 10.43
C GLU A 114 4.17 -11.90 9.66
N PRO A 115 4.90 -12.89 10.22
CA PRO A 115 6.11 -13.45 9.61
C PRO A 115 5.91 -13.98 8.18
N ARG A 116 4.70 -14.41 7.82
CA ARG A 116 4.41 -14.92 6.48
C ARG A 116 4.65 -13.88 5.38
N PHE A 117 4.58 -12.59 5.68
CA PHE A 117 4.79 -11.49 4.74
C PHE A 117 6.20 -10.89 4.78
N ALA A 118 7.11 -11.42 5.61
CA ALA A 118 8.43 -10.82 5.85
C ALA A 118 9.42 -10.93 4.68
N ASP A 119 9.18 -11.82 3.72
CA ASP A 119 10.02 -11.97 2.51
C ASP A 119 9.20 -12.03 1.21
N PRO A 120 8.62 -10.89 0.78
CA PRO A 120 7.91 -10.80 -0.49
C PRO A 120 8.80 -11.15 -1.68
N ALA A 121 10.06 -10.71 -1.66
CA ALA A 121 11.00 -10.88 -2.75
C ALA A 121 11.36 -12.36 -2.95
N GLY A 122 11.63 -13.10 -1.87
CA GLY A 122 11.91 -14.53 -1.93
C GLY A 122 10.72 -15.37 -2.39
N ARG A 123 9.49 -14.98 -2.01
CA ARG A 123 8.26 -15.66 -2.44
C ARG A 123 8.00 -15.53 -3.94
N VAL A 124 8.23 -14.34 -4.51
CA VAL A 124 8.07 -14.12 -5.96
C VAL A 124 9.10 -14.89 -6.78
N ARG A 125 10.32 -15.08 -6.27
CA ARG A 125 11.36 -15.86 -6.96
C ARG A 125 11.06 -17.36 -7.03
N GLN A 126 10.14 -17.86 -6.19
CA GLN A 126 9.86 -19.30 -6.00
C GLN A 126 8.54 -19.78 -6.63
N GLY A 127 7.70 -18.89 -7.17
CA GLY A 127 6.36 -19.25 -7.67
C GLY A 127 6.02 -18.66 -9.03
#